data_AF-A0A2H0NGR3-F1
#
_entry.id   AF-A0A2H0NGR3-F1
#
_cell.length_a   1.000
_cell.length_b   1.000
_cell.length_c   1.000
_cell.angle_alpha   90.00
_cell.angle_beta   90.00
_cell.angle_gamma   90.00
#
_symmetry.space_group_name_H-M   'P 1'
#
loop_
_entity.id
_entity.type
_entity.pdbx_description
1 polymer ?
#
loop_
_entity_poly.entity_id
_entity_poly.type
_entity_poly.pdbx_seq_one_letter_code
_entity_poly.pdbx_strand_id
1 'polypeptide(L)'
;MSRLLEKLYFIILVVIFIILLATPYIVKQGISFLEEELIEAVFIFVMLVVGFFIIRLYRKEVRLRQEREHKLEKKLNDSFQYIGKLNVQLQEMYSSFSGIDKYPTSKKDFKEITSFLLDKILGIVNVEWVMFRIIDLKTKRTLKEGSKARGGAIVLKYELSNFDILEGNLSQEYKIVKADNKSWQVPQI
;
A
#
# COMPACT_ATOMS: atom_id res chain seq x y z
N MET A 1 10.64 -19.10 -10.60
CA MET A 1 9.59 -19.64 -11.51
C MET A 1 9.62 -19.02 -12.93
N SER A 2 9.76 -17.69 -13.10
CA SER A 2 9.73 -17.02 -14.42
C SER A 2 10.83 -17.48 -15.39
N ARG A 3 12.08 -17.53 -14.93
CA ARG A 3 13.22 -18.02 -15.74
C ARG A 3 13.08 -19.48 -16.18
N LEU A 4 12.33 -20.31 -15.44
CA LEU A 4 12.09 -21.71 -15.81
C LEU A 4 11.08 -21.82 -16.95
N LEU A 5 10.02 -21.00 -16.90
CA LEU A 5 9.01 -20.96 -17.96
C LEU A 5 9.61 -20.42 -19.26
N GLU A 6 10.40 -19.35 -19.18
CA GLU A 6 11.13 -18.78 -20.32
C GLU A 6 12.12 -19.79 -20.92
N LYS A 7 12.92 -20.46 -20.09
CA LYS A 7 13.79 -21.56 -20.52
C LYS A 7 13.01 -22.69 -21.18
N LEU A 8 11.86 -23.07 -20.62
CA LEU A 8 11.02 -24.13 -21.18
C LEU A 8 10.48 -23.74 -22.57
N TYR A 9 9.95 -22.53 -22.72
CA TYR A 9 9.51 -22.00 -24.01
C TYR A 9 10.65 -21.98 -25.04
N PHE A 10 11.83 -21.53 -24.63
CA PHE A 10 13.01 -21.53 -25.49
C PHE A 10 13.43 -22.95 -25.90
N ILE A 11 13.46 -23.90 -24.96
CA ILE A 11 13.77 -25.31 -25.24
C ILE A 11 12.78 -25.90 -26.23
N ILE A 12 11.47 -25.67 -26.04
CA ILE A 12 10.43 -26.15 -26.96
C ILE A 12 10.65 -25.59 -28.37
N LEU A 13 10.99 -24.31 -28.48
CA LEU A 13 11.23 -23.65 -29.76
C LEU A 13 12.47 -24.20 -30.47
N VAL A 14 13.55 -24.44 -29.72
CA VAL A 14 14.76 -25.11 -30.25
C VAL A 14 14.46 -26.53 -30.72
N VAL A 15 13.68 -27.30 -29.96
CA VAL A 15 13.26 -28.65 -30.35
C VAL A 15 12.44 -28.62 -31.64
N ILE A 16 11.45 -27.72 -31.75
CA ILE A 16 10.66 -27.54 -32.98
C ILE A 16 11.57 -27.20 -34.16
N PHE A 17 12.55 -26.32 -33.96
CA PHE A 17 13.48 -25.93 -35.01
C PHE A 17 14.35 -27.10 -35.48
N ILE A 18 14.86 -27.91 -34.54
CA ILE A 18 15.62 -29.13 -34.87
C ILE A 18 14.76 -30.11 -35.66
N ILE A 19 13.50 -30.32 -35.26
CA ILE A 19 12.58 -31.20 -35.99
C ILE A 19 12.28 -30.65 -37.39
N LEU A 20 12.13 -29.34 -37.53
CA LEU A 20 11.90 -28.68 -38.82
C LEU A 20 13.08 -28.91 -39.78
N LEU A 21 14.32 -28.78 -39.30
CA LEU A 21 15.53 -29.10 -40.08
C LEU A 21 15.67 -30.60 -40.39
N ALA A 22 15.18 -31.47 -39.49
CA ALA A 22 15.20 -32.91 -39.68
C ALA A 22 14.06 -33.43 -40.58
N THR A 23 13.07 -32.60 -40.91
CA THR A 23 11.88 -33.00 -41.69
C THR A 23 12.21 -33.70 -43.02
N PRO A 24 13.11 -33.18 -43.90
CA PRO A 24 13.48 -33.87 -45.14
C PRO A 24 14.18 -35.22 -44.91
N TYR A 25 14.73 -35.45 -43.72
CA TYR A 25 15.36 -36.73 -43.36
C TYR A 25 14.37 -37.72 -42.75
N ILE A 26 13.27 -37.24 -42.18
CA ILE A 26 12.21 -38.04 -41.55
C ILE A 26 11.21 -38.49 -42.61
N VAL A 27 10.85 -37.60 -43.54
CA VAL A 27 9.92 -37.86 -44.64
C VAL A 27 10.74 -38.32 -45.85
N LYS A 28 11.19 -39.59 -45.84
CA LYS A 28 11.99 -40.22 -46.94
C LYS A 28 11.21 -41.22 -47.79
N GLN A 29 9.97 -41.51 -47.39
CA GLN A 29 9.07 -42.42 -48.10
C GLN A 29 7.70 -41.77 -48.07
N GLY A 30 7.24 -41.32 -49.24
CA GLY A 30 5.86 -40.88 -49.41
C GLY A 30 4.88 -41.97 -48.99
N ILE A 31 3.71 -41.55 -48.50
CA ILE A 31 2.57 -42.47 -48.35
C ILE A 31 2.06 -42.74 -49.77
N SER A 32 1.63 -43.96 -50.10
CA SER A 32 1.30 -44.40 -51.47
C SER A 32 0.30 -43.54 -52.27
N PHE A 33 -0.31 -42.52 -51.67
CA PHE A 33 -1.27 -41.59 -52.29
C PHE A 33 -0.80 -40.13 -52.38
N LEU A 34 0.36 -39.75 -51.82
CA LEU A 34 0.86 -38.37 -51.80
C LEU A 34 2.36 -38.31 -52.10
N GLU A 35 2.75 -37.31 -52.89
CA GLU A 35 4.15 -36.99 -53.16
C GLU A 35 4.87 -36.57 -51.87
N GLU A 36 6.12 -37.01 -51.73
CA GLU A 36 6.99 -36.74 -50.57
C GLU A 36 7.11 -35.23 -50.29
N GLU A 37 7.26 -34.43 -51.35
CA GLU A 37 7.34 -32.97 -51.30
C GLU A 37 6.08 -32.33 -50.67
N LEU A 38 4.91 -32.89 -50.97
CA LEU A 38 3.62 -32.38 -50.48
C LEU A 38 3.45 -32.69 -48.98
N ILE A 39 3.89 -33.88 -48.55
CA ILE A 39 3.88 -34.28 -47.13
C ILE A 39 4.84 -33.42 -46.33
N GLU A 40 6.06 -33.19 -46.84
CA GLU A 40 7.05 -32.33 -46.20
C GLU A 40 6.53 -30.89 -46.04
N ALA A 41 5.97 -30.31 -47.10
CA ALA A 41 5.41 -28.96 -47.08
C ALA A 41 4.30 -28.81 -46.04
N VAL A 42 3.39 -29.79 -45.95
CA VAL A 42 2.32 -29.82 -44.94
C VAL A 42 2.90 -29.89 -43.52
N PHE A 43 3.93 -30.72 -43.31
CA PHE A 43 4.57 -30.87 -42.00
C PHE A 43 5.26 -29.58 -41.54
N ILE A 44 6.01 -28.93 -42.44
CA ILE A 44 6.64 -27.62 -42.18
C ILE A 44 5.57 -26.57 -41.86
N PHE A 45 4.49 -26.53 -42.64
CA PHE A 45 3.39 -25.59 -42.41
C PHE A 45 2.75 -25.76 -41.03
N VAL A 46 2.45 -27.00 -40.63
CA VAL A 46 1.89 -27.30 -39.30
C VAL A 46 2.86 -26.87 -38.19
N MET A 47 4.16 -27.15 -38.33
CA MET A 47 5.17 -26.74 -37.36
C MET A 47 5.27 -25.21 -37.23
N LEU A 48 5.20 -24.48 -38.34
CA LEU A 48 5.19 -23.02 -38.33
C LEU A 48 3.96 -22.47 -37.60
N VAL A 49 2.78 -23.06 -37.84
CA VAL A 49 1.54 -22.68 -37.15
C VAL A 49 1.68 -22.91 -35.63
N VAL A 50 2.19 -24.07 -35.21
CA VAL A 50 2.43 -24.37 -33.80
C VAL A 50 3.42 -23.38 -33.18
N GLY A 51 4.55 -23.12 -33.84
CA GLY A 51 5.55 -22.14 -33.40
C GLY A 51 4.97 -20.73 -33.26
N PHE A 52 4.13 -20.30 -34.21
CA PHE A 52 3.43 -19.02 -34.14
C PHE A 52 2.51 -18.92 -32.91
N PHE A 53 1.73 -19.96 -32.64
CA PHE A 53 0.85 -19.99 -31.46
C PHE A 53 1.65 -19.95 -30.15
N ILE A 54 2.76 -20.69 -30.07
CA ILE A 54 3.65 -20.68 -28.89
C ILE A 54 4.19 -19.27 -28.63
N ILE A 55 4.71 -18.60 -29.67
CA ILE A 55 5.24 -17.22 -29.55
C ILE A 55 4.13 -16.25 -29.13
N ARG A 56 2.93 -16.39 -29.70
CA ARG A 56 1.78 -15.54 -29.37
C ARG A 56 1.37 -15.70 -27.91
N LEU A 57 1.30 -16.93 -27.40
CA LEU A 57 0.98 -17.21 -26.00
C LEU A 57 2.07 -16.69 -25.06
N TYR A 58 3.34 -16.88 -25.42
CA TYR A 58 4.48 -16.37 -24.66
C TYR A 58 4.42 -14.84 -24.51
N ARG A 59 4.23 -14.11 -25.61
CA ARG A 59 4.12 -12.64 -25.58
C ARG A 59 2.96 -12.16 -24.72
N LYS A 60 1.82 -12.85 -24.76
CA LYS A 60 0.65 -12.53 -23.93
C LYS A 60 0.97 -12.68 -22.44
N GLU A 61 1.60 -13.79 -22.06
CA GLU A 61 1.97 -14.08 -20.67
C GLU A 61 3.00 -13.08 -20.13
N VAL A 62 4.00 -12.71 -20.94
CA VAL A 62 5.00 -11.69 -20.59
C VAL A 62 4.33 -10.33 -20.35
N ARG A 63 3.42 -9.91 -21.24
CA ARG A 63 2.70 -8.64 -21.10
C ARG A 63 1.86 -8.59 -19.82
N LEU A 64 1.11 -9.64 -19.53
CA LEU A 64 0.30 -9.75 -18.31
C LEU A 64 1.14 -9.74 -17.03
N ARG A 65 2.40 -10.19 -17.10
CA ARG A 65 3.33 -10.10 -15.96
C ARG A 65 3.84 -8.68 -15.77
N GLN A 66 4.30 -8.04 -16.84
CA GLN A 66 4.75 -6.65 -16.79
C GLN A 66 3.67 -5.71 -16.27
N GLU A 67 2.41 -5.89 -16.71
CA GLU A 67 1.28 -5.10 -16.22
C GLU A 67 1.02 -5.32 -14.72
N ARG A 68 1.15 -6.56 -14.23
CA ARG A 68 1.01 -6.88 -12.81
C ARG A 68 2.14 -6.31 -11.96
N GLU A 69 3.39 -6.42 -12.43
CA GLU A 69 4.56 -5.86 -11.76
C GLU A 69 4.45 -4.33 -11.68
N HIS A 70 4.16 -3.66 -12.79
CA HIS A 70 3.99 -2.20 -12.80
C HIS A 70 2.83 -1.74 -11.90
N LYS A 71 1.70 -2.49 -11.87
CA LYS A 71 0.59 -2.19 -10.96
C LYS A 71 0.98 -2.36 -9.49
N LEU A 72 1.80 -3.37 -9.19
CA LEU A 72 2.30 -3.62 -7.84
C LEU A 72 3.30 -2.53 -7.41
N GLU A 73 4.25 -2.18 -8.27
CA GLU A 73 5.21 -1.10 -8.04
C GLU A 73 4.50 0.23 -7.82
N LYS A 74 3.49 0.54 -8.65
CA LYS A 74 2.68 1.74 -8.45
C LYS A 74 1.99 1.75 -7.09
N LYS A 75 1.31 0.67 -6.70
CA LYS A 75 0.67 0.57 -5.39
C LYS A 75 1.66 0.70 -4.23
N LEU A 76 2.84 0.12 -4.37
CA LEU A 76 3.91 0.20 -3.39
C LEU A 76 4.41 1.64 -3.26
N ASN A 77 4.68 2.31 -4.38
CA ASN A 77 5.09 3.70 -4.41
C ASN A 77 4.02 4.64 -3.83
N ASP A 78 2.75 4.44 -4.18
CA ASP A 78 1.63 5.20 -3.63
C ASP A 78 1.55 5.02 -2.11
N SER A 79 1.77 3.80 -1.61
CA SER A 79 1.81 3.50 -0.18
C SER A 79 2.99 4.17 0.52
N PHE A 80 4.17 4.18 -0.08
CA PHE A 80 5.34 4.88 0.48
C PHE A 80 5.17 6.40 0.50
N GLN A 81 4.59 6.98 -0.56
CA GLN A 81 4.26 8.41 -0.57
C GLN A 81 3.25 8.75 0.52
N TYR A 82 2.25 7.89 0.73
CA TYR A 82 1.29 8.05 1.82
C TYR A 82 1.96 7.98 3.20
N ILE A 83 2.82 6.99 3.44
CA ILE A 83 3.60 6.87 4.70
C ILE A 83 4.51 8.10 4.89
N GLY A 84 5.17 8.56 3.83
CA GLY A 84 6.02 9.75 3.88
C GLY A 84 5.23 11.00 4.26
N LYS A 85 4.06 11.22 3.64
CA LYS A 85 3.15 12.32 4.00
C LYS A 85 2.69 12.22 5.45
N LEU A 86 2.30 11.03 5.90
CA LEU A 86 1.90 10.79 7.29
C LEU A 86 3.02 11.08 8.28
N ASN A 87 4.27 10.71 7.96
CA ASN A 87 5.40 10.95 8.84
C ASN A 87 5.68 12.45 9.00
N VAL A 88 5.59 13.23 7.93
CA VAL A 88 5.71 14.69 7.98
C VAL A 88 4.59 15.29 8.84
N GLN A 89 3.33 14.87 8.62
CA GLN A 89 2.19 15.34 9.42
C GLN A 89 2.35 14.99 10.91
N LEU A 90 2.85 13.80 11.24
CA LEU A 90 3.14 13.38 12.62
C LEU A 90 4.24 14.23 13.23
N GLN A 91 5.33 14.48 12.50
CA GLN A 91 6.42 15.34 12.97
C GLN A 91 5.94 16.77 13.23
N GLU A 92 5.13 17.33 12.35
CA GLU A 92 4.53 18.66 12.53
C GLU A 92 3.59 18.71 13.74
N MET A 93 2.78 17.65 13.95
CA MET A 93 1.96 17.51 15.17
C MET A 93 2.83 17.48 16.43
N TYR A 94 3.87 16.63 16.48
CA TYR A 94 4.77 16.57 17.63
C TYR A 94 5.51 17.89 17.89
N SER A 95 5.98 18.56 16.84
CA SER A 95 6.63 19.88 16.97
C SER A 95 5.69 20.95 17.51
N SER A 96 4.39 20.85 17.20
CA SER A 96 3.36 21.73 17.74
C SER A 96 3.14 21.53 19.24
N PHE A 97 3.32 20.30 19.72
CA PHE A 97 3.26 19.98 21.14
C PHE A 97 4.55 20.34 21.89
N SER A 98 5.72 20.24 21.25
CA SER A 98 7.01 20.52 21.91
C SER A 98 7.27 22.01 22.14
N GLY A 99 6.58 22.91 21.43
CA GLY A 99 6.71 24.36 21.63
C GLY A 99 5.96 24.92 22.84
N ILE A 100 5.31 24.07 23.63
CA ILE A 100 4.61 24.47 24.86
C ILE A 100 5.57 24.32 26.03
N ASP A 101 6.42 25.33 26.22
CA ASP A 101 7.43 25.35 27.30
C ASP A 101 6.82 25.62 28.69
N LYS A 102 5.60 26.15 28.76
CA LYS A 102 4.93 26.52 30.01
C LYS A 102 3.54 25.90 30.11
N TYR A 103 3.31 25.16 31.21
CA TYR A 103 2.01 24.57 31.49
C TYR A 103 0.96 25.66 31.70
N PRO A 104 -0.28 25.51 31.17
CA PRO A 104 -1.36 26.43 31.46
C PRO A 104 -1.67 26.43 32.96
N THR A 105 -1.40 27.55 33.63
CA THR A 105 -1.63 27.71 35.07
C THR A 105 -3.05 28.13 35.41
N SER A 106 -3.82 28.61 34.43
CA SER A 106 -5.23 28.96 34.60
C SER A 106 -6.15 28.21 33.62
N LYS A 107 -7.44 28.14 33.96
CA LYS A 107 -8.47 27.58 33.05
C LYS A 107 -8.54 28.33 31.71
N LYS A 108 -8.24 29.64 31.73
CA LYS A 108 -8.24 30.48 30.53
C LYS A 108 -7.07 30.13 29.62
N ASP A 109 -5.86 30.05 30.18
CA ASP A 109 -4.64 29.69 29.44
C ASP A 109 -4.76 28.28 28.84
N PHE A 110 -5.36 27.35 29.59
CA PHE A 110 -5.63 26.01 29.10
C PHE A 110 -6.53 26.03 27.86
N LYS A 111 -7.61 26.81 27.90
CA LYS A 111 -8.56 26.92 26.79
C LYS A 111 -7.90 27.55 25.56
N GLU A 112 -7.08 28.57 25.74
CA GLU A 112 -6.37 29.27 24.65
C GLU A 112 -5.33 28.36 23.99
N ILE A 113 -4.45 27.73 24.79
CA ILE A 113 -3.43 26.80 24.28
C ILE A 113 -4.07 25.59 23.60
N THR A 114 -5.12 25.03 24.21
CA THR A 114 -5.83 23.88 23.63
C THR A 114 -6.52 24.25 22.32
N SER A 115 -7.19 25.41 22.25
CA SER A 115 -7.80 25.87 21.00
C SER A 115 -6.75 26.07 19.91
N PHE A 116 -5.62 26.71 20.24
CA PHE A 116 -4.52 26.92 19.30
C PHE A 116 -3.96 25.60 18.74
N LEU A 117 -3.75 24.60 19.60
CA LEU A 117 -3.30 23.28 19.18
C LEU A 117 -4.32 22.57 18.30
N LEU A 118 -5.60 22.56 18.71
CA LEU A 118 -6.67 21.93 17.93
C LEU A 118 -6.79 22.58 16.54
N ASP A 119 -6.66 23.92 16.46
CA ASP A 119 -6.64 24.65 15.19
C ASP A 119 -5.45 24.29 14.32
N LYS A 120 -4.26 24.24 14.91
CA LYS A 120 -3.03 23.90 14.18
C LYS A 120 -3.07 22.46 13.67
N ILE A 121 -3.56 21.52 14.48
CA ILE A 121 -3.71 20.11 14.09
C ILE A 121 -4.77 19.97 12.99
N LEU A 122 -5.94 20.61 13.11
CA LEU A 122 -6.92 20.67 12.01
C LEU A 122 -6.31 21.29 10.75
N GLY A 123 -5.38 22.25 10.86
CA GLY A 123 -4.65 22.78 9.71
C GLY A 123 -3.76 21.73 9.02
N ILE A 124 -3.09 20.88 9.80
CA ILE A 124 -2.14 19.87 9.33
C ILE A 124 -2.84 18.62 8.77
N VAL A 125 -3.90 18.16 9.44
CA VAL A 125 -4.62 16.94 9.08
C VAL A 125 -6.00 17.25 8.50
N ASN A 126 -6.31 16.67 7.34
CA ASN A 126 -7.62 16.81 6.69
C ASN A 126 -8.67 15.89 7.33
N VAL A 127 -9.02 16.16 8.59
CA VAL A 127 -10.06 15.45 9.35
C VAL A 127 -11.22 16.38 9.70
N GLU A 128 -12.38 15.79 9.98
CA GLU A 128 -13.61 16.51 10.34
C GLU A 128 -13.57 17.05 11.77
N TRP A 129 -12.87 16.38 12.68
CA TRP A 129 -12.75 16.79 14.06
C TRP A 129 -11.45 16.29 14.70
N VAL A 130 -11.06 16.95 15.78
CA VAL A 130 -9.90 16.60 16.62
C VAL A 130 -10.29 16.73 18.08
N MET A 131 -9.70 15.88 18.92
CA MET A 131 -9.84 15.94 20.37
C MET A 131 -8.44 15.92 21.00
N PHE A 132 -8.26 16.79 21.97
CA PHE A 132 -7.09 16.83 22.83
C PHE A 132 -7.53 16.46 24.24
N ARG A 133 -6.89 15.44 24.82
CA ARG A 133 -7.21 14.93 26.15
C ARG A 133 -5.94 14.73 26.96
N ILE A 134 -5.94 15.26 28.18
CA ILE A 134 -4.91 15.01 29.19
C ILE A 134 -5.43 13.93 30.13
N ILE A 135 -4.72 12.81 30.20
CA ILE A 135 -5.06 11.67 31.05
C ILE A 135 -3.96 11.50 32.09
N ASP A 136 -4.34 11.38 33.36
CA ASP A 136 -3.41 10.97 34.42
C ASP A 136 -3.13 9.46 34.28
N LEU A 137 -1.88 9.11 34.03
CA LEU A 137 -1.46 7.72 33.83
C LEU A 137 -1.61 6.83 35.08
N LYS A 138 -1.58 7.42 36.29
CA LYS A 138 -1.72 6.67 37.55
C LYS A 138 -3.18 6.39 37.87
N THR A 139 -4.03 7.42 37.76
CA THR A 139 -5.46 7.31 38.10
C THR A 139 -6.34 6.92 36.93
N LYS A 140 -5.79 6.94 35.71
CA LYS A 140 -6.50 6.76 34.42
C LYS A 140 -7.66 7.75 34.21
N ARG A 141 -7.68 8.86 34.97
CA ARG A 141 -8.74 9.88 34.89
C ARG A 141 -8.38 10.96 33.87
N THR A 142 -9.41 11.49 33.20
CA THR A 142 -9.26 12.67 32.34
C THR A 142 -9.10 13.89 33.22
N LEU A 143 -7.95 14.56 33.12
CA LEU A 143 -7.69 15.82 33.82
C LEU A 143 -8.31 17.00 33.06
N LYS A 144 -8.16 16.99 31.73
CA LYS A 144 -8.72 18.01 30.84
C LYS A 144 -9.02 17.44 29.47
N GLU A 145 -10.01 18.02 28.80
CA GLU A 145 -10.38 17.69 27.43
C GLU A 145 -10.77 18.97 26.68
N GLY A 146 -10.43 19.01 25.39
CA GLY A 146 -10.94 19.98 24.44
C GLY A 146 -11.13 19.30 23.08
N SER A 147 -12.09 19.79 22.30
CA SER A 147 -12.38 19.27 20.98
C SER A 147 -12.74 20.40 20.02
N LYS A 148 -12.47 20.17 18.73
CA LYS A 148 -12.81 21.11 17.67
C LYS A 148 -13.19 20.35 16.41
N ALA A 149 -14.22 20.82 15.75
CA ALA A 149 -14.66 20.32 14.45
C ALA A 149 -14.38 21.35 13.34
N ARG A 150 -14.21 20.85 12.12
CA ARG A 150 -14.09 21.66 10.91
C ARG A 150 -15.48 22.04 10.41
N GLY A 151 -15.74 23.34 10.30
CA GLY A 151 -17.04 23.84 9.82
C GLY A 151 -18.19 23.51 10.76
N GLY A 152 -19.34 23.10 10.20
CA GLY A 152 -20.56 22.75 10.95
C GLY A 152 -20.64 21.30 11.43
N ALA A 153 -19.55 20.52 11.33
CA ALA A 153 -19.54 19.14 11.79
C ALA A 153 -19.79 19.08 13.30
N ILE A 154 -20.69 18.18 13.71
CA ILE A 154 -20.99 17.95 15.13
C ILE A 154 -19.79 17.20 15.69
N VAL A 155 -19.15 17.73 16.74
CA VAL A 155 -18.25 16.91 17.56
C VAL A 155 -19.12 15.84 18.22
N LEU A 156 -19.18 14.66 17.59
CA LEU A 156 -19.84 13.51 18.17
C LEU A 156 -19.23 13.29 19.55
N LYS A 157 -20.09 13.14 20.55
CA LYS A 157 -19.70 12.87 21.92
C LYS A 157 -19.24 11.40 21.96
N TYR A 158 -18.06 11.12 21.42
CA TYR A 158 -17.52 9.78 21.40
C TYR A 158 -17.26 9.36 22.86
N GLU A 159 -17.88 8.27 23.29
CA GLU A 159 -17.59 7.61 24.57
C GLU A 159 -16.23 6.89 24.48
N LEU A 160 -15.16 7.67 24.28
CA LEU A 160 -13.80 7.15 24.25
C LEU A 160 -13.38 6.86 25.69
N SER A 161 -13.26 5.59 26.06
CA SER A 161 -12.71 5.20 27.36
C SER A 161 -11.22 5.56 27.43
N ASN A 162 -10.80 6.11 28.57
CA ASN A 162 -9.37 6.30 28.82
C ASN A 162 -8.61 4.97 28.83
N PHE A 163 -9.28 3.88 29.18
CA PHE A 163 -8.71 2.55 29.14
C PHE A 163 -8.38 2.13 27.70
N ASP A 164 -9.33 2.29 26.78
CA ASP A 164 -9.14 1.97 25.35
C ASP A 164 -8.07 2.86 24.72
N ILE A 165 -8.03 4.15 25.10
CA ILE A 165 -6.98 5.06 24.68
C ILE A 165 -5.62 4.55 25.15
N LEU A 166 -5.48 4.20 26.43
CA LEU A 166 -4.19 3.79 27.01
C LEU A 166 -3.71 2.44 26.51
N GLU A 167 -4.60 1.46 26.35
CA GLU A 167 -4.26 0.11 25.86
C GLU A 167 -4.09 0.05 24.34
N GLY A 168 -4.56 1.05 23.61
CA GLY A 168 -4.42 1.09 22.15
C GLY A 168 -5.40 0.19 21.42
N ASN A 169 -6.57 -0.07 22.02
CA ASN A 169 -7.68 -0.73 21.34
C ASN A 169 -8.27 0.25 20.32
N LEU A 170 -7.81 0.16 19.08
CA LEU A 170 -8.17 1.06 17.99
C LEU A 170 -9.47 0.59 17.34
N SER A 171 -10.50 1.45 17.36
CA SER A 171 -11.63 1.32 16.43
C SER A 171 -11.19 1.77 15.02
N GLN A 172 -11.92 1.38 13.97
CA GLN A 172 -11.63 1.84 12.60
C GLN A 172 -11.95 3.34 12.39
N GLU A 173 -12.59 4.02 13.34
CA GLU A 173 -13.18 5.34 13.15
C GLU A 173 -12.27 6.51 13.59
N TYR A 174 -11.19 6.25 14.34
CA TYR A 174 -10.29 7.30 14.83
C TYR A 174 -8.85 6.83 14.98
N LYS A 175 -7.90 7.77 14.89
CA LYS A 175 -6.47 7.53 15.10
C LYS A 175 -6.00 8.24 16.37
N ILE A 176 -5.39 7.50 17.29
CA ILE A 176 -4.82 8.05 18.53
C ILE A 176 -3.34 8.37 18.31
N VAL A 177 -2.93 9.59 18.68
CA VAL A 177 -1.52 9.98 18.79
C VAL A 177 -1.23 10.26 20.26
N LYS A 178 -0.22 9.60 20.83
CA LYS A 178 0.17 9.74 22.23
C LYS A 178 1.52 10.46 22.33
N ALA A 179 1.66 11.32 23.32
CA ALA A 179 2.93 11.88 23.72
C ALA A 179 3.09 11.67 25.23
N ASP A 180 4.02 10.81 25.62
CA ASP A 180 4.36 10.58 27.03
C ASP A 180 5.42 11.60 27.44
N ASN A 181 5.08 12.47 28.39
CA ASN A 181 6.04 13.44 28.87
C ASN A 181 6.13 13.39 30.40
N LYS A 182 7.30 12.93 30.88
CA LYS A 182 7.60 12.72 32.31
C LYS A 182 7.71 14.03 33.11
N SER A 183 7.77 15.18 32.43
CA SER A 183 7.92 16.52 33.04
C SER A 183 6.59 17.16 33.47
N TRP A 184 5.45 16.53 33.22
CA TRP A 184 4.12 17.14 33.36
C TRP A 184 3.54 16.85 34.74
N GLN A 185 3.83 17.73 35.71
CA GLN A 185 3.09 17.79 36.97
C GLN A 185 1.98 18.83 36.85
N VAL A 186 0.73 18.37 36.83
CA VAL A 186 -0.44 19.25 36.87
C VAL A 186 -0.54 19.83 38.29
N PRO A 187 -0.60 21.16 38.47
CA PRO A 187 -0.85 21.74 39.78
C PRO A 187 -2.22 21.24 40.27
N GLN A 188 -2.26 20.69 41.48
CA GLN A 188 -3.53 20.37 42.12
C GLN A 188 -4.18 21.70 42.51
N ILE A 189 -5.28 22.05 41.83
CA ILE A 189 -6.20 23.11 42.24
C ILE A 189 -7.42 22.43 42.84
#